data_AF-A0A7Z9VNX4-F1
#
_entry.id   AF-A0A7Z9VNX4-F1
#
_cell.length_a   1.000
_cell.length_b   1.000
_cell.length_c   1.000
_cell.angle_alpha   90.00
_cell.angle_beta   90.00
_cell.angle_gamma   90.00
#
_symmetry.space_group_name_H-M   'P 1'
#
loop_
_entity.id
_entity.type
_entity.pdbx_description
1 polymer ?
#
loop_
_entity_poly.entity_id
_entity_poly.type
_entity_poly.pdbx_seq_one_letter_code
_entity_poly.pdbx_strand_id
1 'polypeptide(L)'
;MRIVGTKYCGHDSSLCLLDTEQKTIFAMGTERVTRIKHDVMDVSPVLDAYPLGNVDVVCHSLSDFANRSGEGELRAQMTHNKDIEKALRLIINPTYIKDLNVTRAEKNKLLFKSLLTNFPAVKAYYGAKFKRALTKNNKENNKKVFTNYITKNFNKRNLFPKKIYFFDHHLCHAIPSYYLSPYNNEKAIALTIDGQGDGFFSKLYVFDEKAKYKLIGYSKATPLGQGGQGGRYLSVGRIYEHFTQAMDLRVGSDEGKVEALAAFGKADQD
;
A
#
# COMPACT_ATOMS: atom_id res chain seq x y z
N MET A 1 -5.55 -24.34 -6.03
CA MET A 1 -4.50 -23.43 -5.52
C MET A 1 -5.16 -22.16 -5.03
N ARG A 2 -4.73 -21.67 -3.87
CA ARG A 2 -5.27 -20.47 -3.23
C ARG A 2 -4.20 -19.37 -3.21
N ILE A 3 -4.41 -18.33 -4.00
CA ILE A 3 -3.44 -17.24 -4.21
C ILE A 3 -3.99 -15.97 -3.56
N VAL A 4 -3.18 -15.33 -2.73
CA VAL A 4 -3.47 -14.01 -2.18
C VAL A 4 -2.70 -12.93 -2.95
N GLY A 5 -3.40 -12.02 -3.60
CA GLY A 5 -2.84 -10.74 -4.06
C GLY A 5 -3.05 -9.65 -3.00
N THR A 6 -2.06 -8.80 -2.76
CA THR A 6 -2.17 -7.78 -1.71
C THR A 6 -1.33 -6.53 -1.95
N LYS A 7 -1.94 -5.36 -1.71
CA LYS A 7 -1.22 -4.15 -1.28
C LYS A 7 -1.08 -4.25 0.23
N TYR A 8 0.03 -4.82 0.69
CA TYR A 8 0.17 -5.33 2.05
C TYR A 8 0.11 -4.24 3.13
N CYS A 9 0.68 -3.08 2.85
CA CYS A 9 0.65 -1.90 3.71
C CYS A 9 0.71 -0.63 2.86
N GLY A 10 0.67 0.53 3.49
CA GLY A 10 0.68 1.82 2.79
C GLY A 10 -0.72 2.41 2.72
N HIS A 11 -0.95 3.27 1.73
CA HIS A 11 -2.29 3.75 1.41
C HIS A 11 -3.13 2.62 0.81
N ASP A 12 -4.41 2.54 1.18
CA ASP A 12 -5.38 1.55 0.68
C ASP A 12 -4.89 0.10 0.72
N SER A 13 -4.31 -0.30 1.86
CA SER A 13 -3.93 -1.69 2.02
C SER A 13 -5.14 -2.62 1.87
N SER A 14 -4.95 -3.71 1.15
CA SER A 14 -6.04 -4.59 0.72
C SER A 14 -5.54 -5.98 0.36
N LEU A 15 -6.47 -6.93 0.37
CA LEU A 15 -6.22 -8.33 0.08
C LEU A 15 -7.30 -8.86 -0.87
N CYS A 16 -6.88 -9.63 -1.86
CA CYS A 16 -7.72 -10.44 -2.73
C CYS A 16 -7.25 -11.89 -2.69
N LEU A 17 -8.14 -12.82 -2.37
CA LEU A 17 -7.93 -14.26 -2.40
C LEU A 17 -8.63 -14.85 -3.64
N LEU A 18 -7.86 -15.53 -4.46
CA LEU A 18 -8.34 -16.34 -5.59
C LEU A 18 -8.23 -17.82 -5.23
N ASP A 19 -9.35 -18.53 -5.24
CA ASP A 19 -9.37 -19.99 -5.15
C ASP A 19 -9.60 -20.57 -6.54
N THR A 20 -8.56 -21.16 -7.14
CA THR A 20 -8.62 -21.69 -8.51
C THR A 20 -9.35 -23.02 -8.60
N GLU A 21 -9.50 -23.76 -7.49
CA GLU A 21 -10.20 -25.05 -7.46
C GLU A 21 -11.69 -24.82 -7.32
N GLN A 22 -12.08 -23.98 -6.36
CA GLN A 22 -13.49 -23.64 -6.12
C GLN A 22 -14.01 -22.53 -7.05
N LYS A 23 -13.12 -21.88 -7.81
CA LYS A 23 -13.44 -20.75 -8.70
C LYS A 23 -14.13 -19.59 -7.96
N THR A 24 -13.65 -19.28 -6.76
CA THR A 24 -14.18 -18.19 -5.93
C THR A 24 -13.17 -17.07 -5.76
N ILE A 25 -13.71 -15.87 -5.50
CA ILE A 25 -12.93 -14.66 -5.26
C ILE A 25 -13.43 -14.04 -3.96
N PHE A 26 -12.50 -13.67 -3.09
CA PHE A 26 -12.76 -12.84 -1.92
C PHE A 26 -11.85 -11.62 -1.97
N ALA A 27 -12.40 -10.41 -1.83
CA ALA A 27 -11.61 -9.19 -1.80
C ALA A 27 -12.07 -8.28 -0.65
N MET A 28 -11.11 -7.70 0.07
CA MET A 28 -11.38 -6.83 1.20
C MET A 28 -10.30 -5.77 1.36
N GLY A 29 -10.72 -4.51 1.44
CA GLY A 29 -9.86 -3.40 1.83
C GLY A 29 -9.76 -3.28 3.35
N THR A 30 -8.57 -2.98 3.87
CA THR A 30 -8.33 -2.88 5.32
C THR A 30 -9.21 -1.82 5.97
N GLU A 31 -9.40 -0.66 5.34
CA GLU A 31 -10.26 0.41 5.87
C GLU A 31 -11.72 -0.01 6.04
N ARG A 32 -12.20 -1.00 5.27
CA ARG A 32 -13.57 -1.54 5.40
C ARG A 32 -13.72 -2.35 6.69
N VAL A 33 -12.63 -2.92 7.19
CA VAL A 33 -12.58 -3.68 8.44
C VAL A 33 -12.31 -2.75 9.62
N THR A 34 -11.35 -1.83 9.50
CA THR A 34 -11.01 -0.90 10.59
C THR A 34 -12.05 0.21 10.77
N ARG A 35 -12.90 0.45 9.74
CA ARG A 35 -13.88 1.55 9.67
C ARG A 35 -13.25 2.94 9.75
N ILE A 36 -11.93 3.04 9.60
CA ILE A 36 -11.19 4.29 9.53
C ILE A 36 -10.88 4.56 8.05
N LYS A 37 -11.44 5.63 7.49
CA LYS A 37 -11.20 6.03 6.10
C LYS A 37 -9.72 6.36 5.90
N HIS A 38 -9.11 5.80 4.85
CA HIS A 38 -7.68 5.95 4.52
C HIS A 38 -6.73 5.44 5.60
N ASP A 39 -7.13 4.36 6.28
CA ASP A 39 -6.29 3.72 7.27
C ASP A 39 -5.02 3.15 6.63
N VAL A 40 -3.87 3.46 7.22
CA VAL A 40 -2.54 3.05 6.73
C VAL A 40 -2.05 1.74 7.32
N MET A 41 -2.91 1.03 8.07
CA MET A 41 -2.62 -0.29 8.63
C MET A 41 -2.20 -1.27 7.54
N ASP A 42 -1.42 -2.29 7.90
CA ASP A 42 -1.24 -3.44 7.02
C ASP A 42 -2.49 -4.32 7.00
N VAL A 43 -2.53 -5.34 6.15
CA VAL A 43 -3.70 -6.22 5.98
C VAL A 43 -4.03 -7.12 7.18
N SER A 44 -3.32 -7.01 8.31
CA SER A 44 -3.62 -7.82 9.50
C SER A 44 -5.09 -7.76 9.96
N PRO A 45 -5.79 -6.60 9.97
CA PRO A 45 -7.20 -6.54 10.34
C PRO A 45 -8.08 -7.42 9.43
N VAL A 46 -7.78 -7.48 8.13
CA VAL A 46 -8.49 -8.37 7.20
C VAL A 46 -8.23 -9.83 7.56
N LEU A 47 -6.97 -10.18 7.82
CA LEU A 47 -6.59 -11.55 8.20
C LEU A 47 -7.17 -11.97 9.56
N ASP A 48 -7.39 -11.02 10.48
CA ASP A 48 -8.02 -11.27 11.78
C ASP A 48 -9.54 -11.44 11.67
N ALA A 49 -10.19 -10.65 10.81
CA ALA A 49 -11.64 -10.63 10.69
C ALA A 49 -12.20 -11.76 9.82
N TYR A 50 -11.42 -12.27 8.86
CA TYR A 50 -11.89 -13.23 7.88
C TYR A 50 -11.05 -14.51 7.87
N PRO A 51 -11.64 -15.69 8.14
CA PRO A 51 -10.93 -16.97 8.07
C PRO A 51 -10.69 -17.35 6.60
N LEU A 52 -9.50 -17.08 6.10
CA LEU A 52 -9.13 -17.34 4.69
C LEU A 52 -8.84 -18.81 4.37
N GLY A 53 -8.98 -19.74 5.33
CA GLY A 53 -8.71 -21.16 5.13
C GLY A 53 -7.22 -21.43 4.92
N ASN A 54 -6.85 -21.99 3.77
CA ASN A 54 -5.44 -22.15 3.37
C ASN A 54 -5.02 -21.06 2.36
N VAL A 55 -3.75 -20.69 2.39
CA VAL A 55 -3.11 -19.79 1.41
C VAL A 55 -1.82 -20.44 0.95
N ASP A 56 -1.73 -20.76 -0.35
CA ASP A 56 -0.55 -21.42 -0.92
C ASP A 56 0.53 -20.41 -1.29
N VAL A 57 0.11 -19.24 -1.80
CA VAL A 57 0.98 -18.21 -2.35
C VAL A 57 0.47 -16.82 -1.95
N VAL A 58 1.40 -15.92 -1.62
CA VAL A 58 1.12 -14.48 -1.45
C VAL A 58 1.88 -13.69 -2.52
N CYS A 59 1.23 -12.69 -3.10
CA CYS A 59 1.74 -11.84 -4.17
C CYS A 59 1.55 -10.38 -3.74
N HIS A 60 2.64 -9.61 -3.67
CA HIS A 60 2.61 -8.20 -3.32
C HIS A 60 2.86 -7.30 -4.54
N SER A 61 2.15 -6.17 -4.60
CA SER A 61 2.12 -5.24 -5.75
C SER A 61 3.21 -4.16 -5.74
N LEU A 62 4.32 -4.38 -5.04
CA LEU A 62 5.50 -3.53 -5.08
C LEU A 62 6.76 -4.40 -5.10
N SER A 63 7.84 -3.91 -5.70
CA SER A 63 9.08 -4.66 -5.87
C SER A 63 10.39 -3.87 -5.72
N ASP A 64 10.36 -2.54 -5.56
CA ASP A 64 11.55 -1.69 -5.36
C ASP A 64 12.14 -1.77 -3.93
N PHE A 65 12.72 -2.92 -3.58
CA PHE A 65 13.43 -3.09 -2.31
C PHE A 65 14.69 -2.22 -2.18
N ALA A 66 15.24 -1.74 -3.30
CA ALA A 66 16.37 -0.83 -3.27
C ALA A 66 15.95 0.60 -2.88
N ASN A 67 14.65 0.88 -2.82
CA ASN A 67 14.08 2.18 -2.48
C ASN A 67 14.68 3.30 -3.35
N ARG A 68 14.85 3.03 -4.64
CA ARG A 68 15.36 3.99 -5.63
C ARG A 68 14.40 5.16 -5.78
N SER A 69 13.10 4.89 -5.63
CA SER A 69 12.04 5.89 -5.66
C SER A 69 11.95 6.74 -4.40
N GLY A 70 12.59 6.32 -3.30
CA GLY A 70 12.43 6.97 -2.00
C GLY A 70 11.04 6.80 -1.36
N GLU A 71 10.09 6.05 -1.95
CA GLU A 71 8.72 5.85 -1.43
C GLU A 71 8.72 5.23 -0.02
N GLY A 72 9.70 4.37 0.25
CA GLY A 72 10.02 3.89 1.58
C GLY A 72 9.11 2.79 2.11
N GLU A 73 8.11 2.32 1.36
CA GLU A 73 7.15 1.31 1.78
C GLU A 73 7.77 -0.07 2.01
N LEU A 74 8.70 -0.49 1.14
CA LEU A 74 9.37 -1.78 1.25
C LEU A 74 10.59 -1.77 2.16
N ARG A 75 10.88 -0.65 2.85
CA ARG A 75 12.02 -0.57 3.78
C ARG A 75 11.82 -1.51 4.96
N ALA A 76 12.90 -2.13 5.43
CA ALA A 76 12.88 -2.97 6.62
C ALA A 76 12.29 -2.20 7.82
N GLN A 77 12.67 -0.93 7.99
CA GLN A 77 12.13 -0.06 9.03
C GLN A 77 10.62 0.19 8.94
N MET A 78 10.01 0.07 7.76
CA MET A 78 8.57 0.25 7.58
C MET A 78 7.78 -0.83 8.32
N THR A 79 8.28 -2.07 8.36
CA THR A 79 7.63 -3.15 9.12
C THR A 79 7.50 -2.81 10.61
N HIS A 80 8.53 -2.17 11.17
CA HIS A 80 8.50 -1.70 12.56
C HIS A 80 7.65 -0.45 12.75
N ASN A 81 7.53 0.42 11.73
CA ASN A 81 6.54 1.50 11.77
C ASN A 81 5.13 0.92 11.88
N LYS A 82 4.81 -0.16 11.16
CA LYS A 82 3.50 -0.84 11.27
C LYS A 82 3.28 -1.46 12.64
N ASP A 83 4.31 -2.05 13.25
CA ASP A 83 4.23 -2.53 14.64
C ASP A 83 3.99 -1.37 15.64
N ILE A 84 4.66 -0.22 15.45
CA ILE A 84 4.45 1.00 16.26
C ILE A 84 3.02 1.50 16.11
N GLU A 85 2.52 1.57 14.87
CA GLU A 85 1.16 2.00 14.52
C GLU A 85 0.09 1.09 15.14
N LYS A 86 0.30 -0.24 15.14
CA LYS A 86 -0.56 -1.22 15.82
C LYS A 86 -0.59 -0.98 17.33
N ALA A 87 0.59 -0.83 17.94
CA ALA A 87 0.69 -0.59 19.38
C ALA A 87 0.02 0.73 19.79
N LEU A 88 0.17 1.80 18.99
CA LEU A 88 -0.50 3.07 19.25
C LEU A 88 -2.02 2.97 19.18
N ARG A 89 -2.58 2.18 18.25
CA ARG A 89 -4.03 1.98 18.16
C ARG A 89 -4.60 1.29 19.40
N LEU A 90 -3.85 0.36 20.03
CA LEU A 90 -4.23 -0.26 21.31
C LEU A 90 -4.22 0.72 22.50
N ILE A 91 -3.52 1.85 22.37
CA ILE A 91 -3.39 2.88 23.42
C ILE A 91 -4.38 4.02 23.20
N ILE A 92 -4.53 4.47 21.96
CA ILE A 92 -5.37 5.61 21.57
C ILE A 92 -6.84 5.18 21.41
N ASN A 93 -7.07 3.96 20.93
CA ASN A 93 -8.38 3.43 20.56
C ASN A 93 -9.17 4.40 19.63
N PRO A 94 -8.63 4.72 18.45
CA PRO A 94 -9.21 5.73 17.56
C PRO A 94 -10.54 5.26 16.97
N THR A 95 -11.49 6.19 16.82
CA THR A 95 -12.71 5.97 16.03
C THR A 95 -12.54 6.55 14.62
N TYR A 96 -11.83 7.67 14.51
CA TYR A 96 -11.54 8.36 13.26
C TYR A 96 -10.05 8.52 13.02
N ILE A 97 -9.66 8.74 11.76
CA ILE A 97 -8.24 8.95 11.40
C ILE A 97 -7.63 10.15 12.14
N LYS A 98 -8.42 11.21 12.38
CA LYS A 98 -7.98 12.40 13.11
C LYS A 98 -7.60 12.13 14.57
N ASP A 99 -8.15 11.06 15.17
CA ASP A 99 -7.83 10.69 16.56
C ASP A 99 -6.40 10.17 16.68
N LEU A 100 -5.78 9.77 15.56
CA LEU A 100 -4.36 9.41 15.51
C LEU A 100 -3.44 10.64 15.44
N ASN A 101 -3.97 11.85 15.17
CA ASN A 101 -3.22 13.10 15.14
C ASN A 101 -3.01 13.67 16.54
N VAL A 102 -2.48 12.86 17.46
CA VAL A 102 -2.20 13.27 18.83
C VAL A 102 -0.89 14.04 18.93
N THR A 103 -0.88 15.10 19.74
CA THR A 103 0.35 15.84 20.05
C THR A 103 1.34 14.94 20.78
N ARG A 104 2.62 15.32 20.79
CA ARG A 104 3.66 14.57 21.53
C ARG A 104 3.34 14.49 23.03
N ALA A 105 2.82 15.57 23.61
CA ALA A 105 2.47 15.63 25.03
C ALA A 105 1.32 14.68 25.39
N GLU A 106 0.24 14.71 24.62
CA GLU A 106 -0.91 13.82 24.81
C GLU A 106 -0.52 12.36 24.63
N LYS A 107 0.25 12.05 23.58
CA LYS A 107 0.77 10.69 23.36
C LYS A 107 1.58 10.17 24.55
N ASN A 108 2.44 11.00 25.14
CA ASN A 108 3.22 10.62 26.31
C ASN A 108 2.32 10.39 27.53
N LYS A 109 1.31 11.23 27.74
CA LYS A 109 0.30 11.04 28.80
C LYS A 109 -0.45 9.71 28.64
N LEU A 110 -0.89 9.39 27.42
CA LEU A 110 -1.57 8.12 27.12
C LEU A 110 -0.65 6.91 27.33
N LEU A 111 0.61 6.99 26.89
CA LEU A 111 1.61 5.94 27.13
C LEU A 111 1.87 5.71 28.62
N PHE A 112 2.00 6.78 29.41
CA PHE A 112 2.19 6.69 30.86
C PHE A 112 0.97 6.04 31.54
N LYS A 113 -0.24 6.49 31.20
CA LYS A 113 -1.49 5.85 31.68
C LYS A 113 -1.56 4.37 31.29
N SER A 114 -1.08 4.03 30.08
CA SER A 114 -1.06 2.67 29.56
C SER A 114 -0.05 1.76 30.25
N LEU A 115 0.93 2.28 31.00
CA LEU A 115 1.82 1.44 31.80
C LEU A 115 1.05 0.62 32.84
N LEU A 116 -0.01 1.22 33.41
CA LEU A 116 -0.84 0.59 34.43
C LEU A 116 -2.07 -0.13 33.85
N THR A 117 -2.56 0.33 32.69
CA THR A 117 -3.83 -0.15 32.12
C THR A 117 -3.66 -1.10 30.93
N ASN A 118 -2.56 -0.99 30.18
CA ASN A 118 -2.28 -1.83 29.01
C ASN A 118 -0.75 -1.96 28.78
N PHE A 119 -0.05 -2.51 29.77
CA PHE A 119 1.41 -2.68 29.72
C PHE A 119 1.91 -3.43 28.46
N PRO A 120 1.23 -4.49 27.97
CA PRO A 120 1.63 -5.16 26.73
C PRO A 120 1.70 -4.22 25.51
N ALA A 121 0.77 -3.28 25.36
CA ALA A 121 0.80 -2.30 24.27
C ALA A 121 1.98 -1.34 24.39
N VAL A 122 2.32 -0.90 25.61
CA VAL A 122 3.50 -0.05 25.86
C VAL A 122 4.80 -0.80 25.55
N LYS A 123 4.90 -2.07 25.98
CA LYS A 123 6.05 -2.94 25.66
C LYS A 123 6.17 -3.15 24.15
N ALA A 124 5.07 -3.37 23.44
CA ALA A 124 5.06 -3.49 21.99
C ALA A 124 5.52 -2.20 21.30
N TYR A 125 5.04 -1.04 21.76
CA TYR A 125 5.41 0.28 21.23
C TYR A 125 6.91 0.55 21.33
N TYR A 126 7.48 0.47 22.54
CA TYR A 126 8.91 0.74 22.76
C TYR A 126 9.80 -0.35 22.15
N GLY A 127 9.37 -1.61 22.21
CA GLY A 127 10.08 -2.72 21.56
C GLY A 127 10.18 -2.54 20.04
N ALA A 128 9.10 -2.11 19.39
CA ALA A 128 9.11 -1.83 17.96
C ALA A 128 9.98 -0.59 17.62
N LYS A 129 9.95 0.46 18.44
CA LYS A 129 10.85 1.62 18.30
C LYS A 129 12.33 1.24 18.40
N PHE A 130 12.68 0.40 19.37
CA PHE A 130 14.05 -0.06 19.56
C PHE A 130 14.51 -0.89 18.35
N LYS A 131 13.70 -1.86 17.90
CA LYS A 131 13.98 -2.64 16.68
C LYS A 131 14.15 -1.75 15.45
N ARG A 132 13.28 -0.75 15.28
CA ARG A 132 13.36 0.22 14.19
C ARG A 132 14.69 0.98 14.20
N ALA A 133 15.13 1.45 15.38
CA ALA A 133 16.38 2.20 15.52
C ALA A 133 17.62 1.35 15.15
N LEU A 134 17.60 0.07 15.48
CA LEU A 134 18.68 -0.87 15.15
C LEU A 134 18.64 -1.38 13.70
N THR A 135 17.51 -1.20 13.00
CA THR A 135 17.32 -1.73 11.65
C THR A 135 17.94 -0.82 10.61
N LYS A 136 18.83 -1.38 9.80
CA LYS A 136 19.43 -0.72 8.62
C LYS A 136 18.65 -1.07 7.36
N ASN A 137 18.51 -0.12 6.44
CA ASN A 137 17.87 -0.36 5.15
C ASN A 137 18.94 -0.58 4.07
N ASN A 138 18.81 -1.69 3.35
CA ASN A 138 19.49 -1.97 2.08
C ASN A 138 18.61 -2.97 1.31
N LYS A 139 18.86 -3.16 0.02
CA LYS A 139 18.00 -3.97 -0.86
C LYS A 139 17.74 -5.37 -0.30
N GLU A 140 18.79 -6.06 0.12
CA GLU A 140 18.74 -7.44 0.59
C GLU A 140 18.01 -7.54 1.94
N ASN A 141 18.33 -6.65 2.88
CA ASN A 141 17.71 -6.63 4.21
C ASN A 141 16.25 -6.19 4.15
N ASN A 142 15.91 -5.20 3.31
CA ASN A 142 14.55 -4.77 3.05
C ASN A 142 13.70 -5.96 2.58
N LYS A 143 14.14 -6.67 1.55
CA LYS A 143 13.46 -7.87 1.04
C LYS A 143 13.32 -8.94 2.12
N LYS A 144 14.39 -9.26 2.83
CA LYS A 144 14.38 -10.29 3.88
C LYS A 144 13.41 -9.94 5.01
N VAL A 145 13.52 -8.75 5.58
CA VAL A 145 12.70 -8.31 6.72
C VAL A 145 11.24 -8.19 6.33
N PHE A 146 10.93 -7.61 5.17
CA PHE A 146 9.55 -7.45 4.70
C PHE A 146 8.90 -8.80 4.38
N THR A 147 9.61 -9.70 3.68
CA THR A 147 9.13 -11.07 3.42
C THR A 147 8.84 -11.80 4.73
N ASN A 148 9.78 -11.76 5.69
CA ASN A 148 9.59 -12.37 7.00
C ASN A 148 8.43 -11.74 7.79
N TYR A 149 8.19 -10.44 7.63
CA TYR A 149 7.08 -9.75 8.26
C TYR A 149 5.73 -10.25 7.71
N ILE A 150 5.60 -10.41 6.38
CA ILE A 150 4.42 -11.02 5.77
C ILE A 150 4.25 -12.45 6.28
N THR A 151 5.28 -13.30 6.16
CA THR A 151 5.22 -14.71 6.62
C THR A 151 4.78 -14.81 8.08
N LYS A 152 5.36 -14.01 8.98
CA LYS A 152 4.99 -14.03 10.40
C LYS A 152 3.55 -13.61 10.64
N ASN A 153 3.03 -12.62 9.91
CA ASN A 153 1.65 -12.19 10.08
C ASN A 153 0.65 -13.23 9.57
N PHE A 154 0.95 -13.91 8.46
CA PHE A 154 0.15 -15.04 7.97
C PHE A 154 0.22 -16.23 8.93
N ASN A 155 1.42 -16.66 9.34
CA ASN A 155 1.61 -17.82 10.22
C ASN A 155 0.91 -17.65 11.58
N LYS A 156 0.88 -16.43 12.14
CA LYS A 156 0.14 -16.11 13.38
C LYS A 156 -1.35 -16.46 13.31
N ARG A 157 -1.90 -16.61 12.10
CA ARG A 157 -3.31 -16.86 11.81
C ARG A 157 -3.50 -18.22 11.13
N ASN A 158 -2.54 -19.12 11.33
CA ASN A 158 -2.51 -20.47 10.75
C ASN A 158 -2.55 -20.50 9.22
N LEU A 159 -2.08 -19.43 8.56
CA LEU A 159 -1.89 -19.38 7.12
C LEU A 159 -0.40 -19.55 6.82
N PHE A 160 -0.03 -20.57 6.04
CA PHE A 160 1.37 -20.95 5.82
C PHE A 160 1.74 -20.88 4.33
N PRO A 161 1.84 -19.67 3.74
CA PRO A 161 2.17 -19.52 2.33
C PRO A 161 3.55 -20.09 2.03
N LYS A 162 3.63 -20.97 1.02
CA LYS A 162 4.89 -21.61 0.59
C LYS A 162 5.83 -20.62 -0.07
N LYS A 163 5.27 -19.62 -0.76
CA LYS A 163 6.01 -18.61 -1.51
C LYS A 163 5.38 -17.24 -1.37
N ILE A 164 6.24 -16.22 -1.35
CA ILE A 164 5.86 -14.82 -1.39
C ILE A 164 6.54 -14.19 -2.61
N TYR A 165 5.74 -13.65 -3.52
CA TYR A 165 6.18 -12.97 -4.73
C TYR A 165 5.96 -11.47 -4.63
N PHE A 166 6.79 -10.73 -5.36
CA PHE A 166 6.76 -9.28 -5.44
C PHE A 166 6.76 -8.90 -6.91
N PHE A 167 5.81 -8.08 -7.31
CA PHE A 167 5.59 -7.68 -8.70
C PHE A 167 5.70 -6.18 -8.84
N ASP A 168 6.03 -5.75 -10.05
CA ASP A 168 6.09 -4.34 -10.40
C ASP A 168 4.71 -3.69 -10.28
N HIS A 169 4.62 -2.54 -9.62
CA HIS A 169 3.38 -1.81 -9.34
C HIS A 169 2.55 -1.53 -10.59
N HIS A 170 3.19 -0.98 -11.62
CA HIS A 170 2.53 -0.63 -12.86
C HIS A 170 2.19 -1.87 -13.70
N LEU A 171 2.98 -2.93 -13.59
CA LEU A 171 2.61 -4.22 -14.19
C LEU A 171 1.35 -4.79 -13.52
N CYS A 172 1.21 -4.66 -12.20
CA CYS A 172 0.00 -5.05 -11.47
C CYS A 172 -1.25 -4.27 -11.91
N HIS A 173 -1.09 -3.05 -12.42
CA HIS A 173 -2.18 -2.29 -13.07
C HIS A 173 -2.42 -2.74 -14.52
N ALA A 174 -1.35 -2.95 -15.30
CA ALA A 174 -1.44 -3.26 -16.72
C ALA A 174 -2.03 -4.65 -17.01
N ILE A 175 -1.64 -5.66 -16.24
CA ILE A 175 -2.05 -7.06 -16.43
C ILE A 175 -3.57 -7.25 -16.35
N PRO A 176 -4.27 -6.89 -15.26
CA PRO A 176 -5.71 -7.05 -15.19
C PRO A 176 -6.42 -6.16 -16.22
N SER A 177 -5.91 -4.95 -16.49
CA SER A 177 -6.45 -4.09 -17.54
C SER A 177 -6.43 -4.75 -18.91
N TYR A 178 -5.35 -5.45 -19.27
CA TYR A 178 -5.26 -6.22 -20.52
C TYR A 178 -6.24 -7.41 -20.53
N TYR A 179 -6.16 -8.29 -19.53
CA TYR A 179 -6.94 -9.53 -19.49
C TYR A 179 -8.46 -9.30 -19.40
N LEU A 180 -8.88 -8.18 -18.81
CA LEU A 180 -10.29 -7.81 -18.66
C LEU A 180 -10.79 -6.85 -19.75
N SER A 181 -9.91 -6.40 -20.64
CA SER A 181 -10.31 -5.58 -21.79
C SER A 181 -10.88 -6.42 -22.93
N PRO A 182 -11.56 -5.80 -23.91
CA PRO A 182 -11.94 -6.45 -25.16
C PRO A 182 -10.76 -6.95 -26.01
N TYR A 183 -9.53 -6.50 -25.72
CA TYR A 183 -8.33 -6.82 -26.49
C TYR A 183 -7.55 -8.03 -25.94
N ASN A 184 -8.16 -8.82 -25.05
CA ASN A 184 -7.52 -10.04 -24.54
C ASN A 184 -7.28 -11.05 -25.67
N ASN A 185 -6.07 -11.60 -25.75
CA ASN A 185 -5.55 -12.40 -26.87
C ASN A 185 -5.38 -11.63 -28.18
N GLU A 186 -5.39 -10.30 -28.13
CA GLU A 186 -5.00 -9.44 -29.24
C GLU A 186 -3.74 -8.65 -28.89
N LYS A 187 -3.09 -8.11 -29.92
CA LYS A 187 -1.99 -7.18 -29.74
C LYS A 187 -2.52 -5.84 -29.24
N ALA A 188 -2.13 -5.44 -28.04
CA ALA A 188 -2.63 -4.23 -27.40
C ALA A 188 -1.51 -3.46 -26.71
N ILE A 189 -1.75 -2.17 -26.48
CA ILE A 189 -0.88 -1.33 -25.68
C ILE A 189 -1.60 -0.99 -24.38
N ALA A 190 -0.95 -1.22 -23.25
CA ALA A 190 -1.44 -0.83 -21.93
C ALA A 190 -0.58 0.33 -21.38
N LEU A 191 -1.20 1.51 -21.27
CA LEU A 191 -0.61 2.66 -20.59
C LEU A 191 -1.17 2.73 -19.16
N THR A 192 -0.27 2.80 -18.19
CA THR A 192 -0.63 3.05 -16.79
C THR A 192 -0.16 4.44 -16.42
N ILE A 193 -1.02 5.22 -15.74
CA ILE A 193 -0.70 6.54 -15.19
C ILE A 193 -1.24 6.57 -13.76
N ASP A 194 -0.37 6.84 -12.80
CA ASP A 194 -0.67 6.86 -11.35
C ASP A 194 0.07 8.06 -10.72
N GLY A 195 -0.11 8.29 -9.42
CA GLY A 195 0.74 9.21 -8.65
C GLY A 195 2.18 8.68 -8.58
N GLN A 196 2.37 7.44 -8.11
CA GLN A 196 3.67 6.79 -8.02
C GLN A 196 3.57 5.30 -7.67
N GLY A 197 4.46 4.47 -8.23
CA GLY A 197 4.83 3.16 -7.68
C GLY A 197 6.13 2.61 -8.28
N ASP A 198 6.97 1.98 -7.45
CA ASP A 198 8.28 1.43 -7.84
C ASP A 198 9.20 2.45 -8.56
N GLY A 199 9.00 3.75 -8.29
CA GLY A 199 9.78 4.86 -8.88
C GLY A 199 9.29 5.40 -10.22
N PHE A 200 8.10 4.99 -10.65
CA PHE A 200 7.47 5.47 -11.88
C PHE A 200 6.12 6.07 -11.56
N PHE A 201 5.65 6.96 -12.43
CA PHE A 201 4.25 7.39 -12.43
C PHE A 201 3.53 6.94 -13.69
N SER A 202 4.26 6.49 -14.71
CA SER A 202 3.67 5.83 -15.87
C SER A 202 4.58 4.77 -16.45
N LYS A 203 3.94 3.73 -17.02
CA LYS A 203 4.59 2.71 -17.85
C LYS A 203 3.70 2.29 -18.99
N LEU A 204 4.34 2.02 -20.12
CA LEU A 204 3.72 1.60 -21.37
C LEU A 204 4.19 0.19 -21.74
N TYR A 205 3.25 -0.74 -21.84
CA TYR A 205 3.52 -2.12 -22.22
C TYR A 205 2.86 -2.43 -23.55
N VAL A 206 3.52 -3.23 -24.39
CA VAL A 206 2.89 -3.91 -25.53
C VAL A 206 2.64 -5.36 -25.15
N PHE A 207 1.41 -5.82 -25.33
CA PHE A 207 0.98 -7.20 -25.20
C PHE A 207 0.86 -7.84 -26.58
N ASP A 208 1.21 -9.12 -26.70
CA ASP A 208 0.95 -9.94 -27.88
C ASP A 208 -0.30 -10.81 -27.71
N GLU A 209 -0.67 -11.55 -28.76
CA GLU A 209 -1.86 -12.41 -28.81
C GLU A 209 -1.80 -13.59 -27.82
N LYS A 210 -0.63 -13.84 -27.20
CA LYS A 210 -0.41 -14.86 -26.18
C LYS A 210 -0.26 -14.24 -24.79
N ALA A 211 -0.70 -12.99 -24.62
CA ALA A 211 -0.61 -12.21 -23.39
C ALA A 211 0.82 -12.02 -22.87
N LYS A 212 1.85 -12.19 -23.72
CA LYS A 212 3.22 -11.83 -23.36
C LYS A 212 3.36 -10.33 -23.46
N TYR A 213 4.05 -9.72 -22.50
CA TYR A 213 4.22 -8.28 -22.44
C TYR A 213 5.68 -7.87 -22.57
N LYS A 214 5.90 -6.69 -23.14
CA LYS A 214 7.19 -6.00 -23.16
C LYS A 214 7.01 -4.54 -22.76
N LEU A 215 7.83 -4.06 -21.84
CA LEU A 215 7.89 -2.64 -21.49
C LEU A 215 8.54 -1.87 -22.66
N ILE A 216 7.86 -0.83 -23.16
CA ILE A 216 8.31 -0.01 -24.30
C ILE A 216 8.47 1.47 -23.97
N GLY A 217 7.99 1.94 -22.81
CA GLY A 217 8.17 3.30 -22.34
C GLY A 217 7.82 3.46 -20.87
N TYR A 218 8.37 4.49 -20.22
CA TYR A 218 8.07 4.82 -18.83
C TYR A 218 8.42 6.27 -18.51
N SER A 219 7.80 6.81 -17.46
CA SER A 219 8.15 8.09 -16.86
C SER A 219 8.46 7.92 -15.38
N LYS A 220 9.60 8.47 -14.94
CA LYS A 220 10.06 8.38 -13.56
C LYS A 220 9.27 9.33 -12.66
N ALA A 221 8.91 8.86 -11.47
CA ALA A 221 8.40 9.69 -10.38
C ALA A 221 9.60 10.20 -9.56
N THR A 222 10.14 11.36 -9.93
CA THR A 222 11.33 11.92 -9.26
C THR A 222 10.91 12.67 -7.99
N PRO A 223 11.50 12.38 -6.81
CA PRO A 223 11.21 13.13 -5.59
C PRO A 223 11.53 14.62 -5.75
N LEU A 224 10.63 15.48 -5.27
CA LEU A 224 10.83 16.92 -5.16
C LEU A 224 11.01 17.28 -3.67
N GLY A 225 12.26 17.30 -3.20
CA GLY A 225 12.60 17.52 -1.79
C GLY A 225 12.77 16.22 -1.00
N GLN A 226 12.32 16.17 0.26
CA GLN A 226 12.35 14.93 1.04
C GLN A 226 11.29 13.95 0.50
N GLY A 227 11.74 12.83 -0.08
CA GLY A 227 10.87 11.72 -0.48
C GLY A 227 10.28 10.97 0.73
N GLY A 228 9.46 9.96 0.45
CA GLY A 228 8.84 9.10 1.46
C GLY A 228 7.33 8.99 1.28
N GLN A 229 6.67 8.31 2.22
CA GLN A 229 5.21 8.20 2.25
C GLN A 229 4.59 9.59 2.45
N GLY A 230 3.84 10.07 1.44
CA GLY A 230 3.32 11.45 1.40
C GLY A 230 4.34 12.50 0.94
N GLY A 231 5.48 12.09 0.39
CA GLY A 231 6.44 12.98 -0.26
C GLY A 231 5.91 13.56 -1.57
N ARG A 232 6.53 14.64 -2.04
CA ARG A 232 6.20 15.25 -3.34
C ARG A 232 7.00 14.59 -4.45
N TYR A 233 6.33 14.27 -5.56
CA TYR A 233 6.95 13.62 -6.70
C TYR A 233 6.56 14.32 -8.00
N LEU A 234 7.53 14.48 -8.89
CA LEU A 234 7.30 14.93 -10.26
C LEU A 234 6.54 13.84 -11.01
N SER A 235 5.22 13.99 -11.08
CA SER A 235 4.30 13.08 -11.76
C SER A 235 3.01 13.82 -12.12
N VAL A 236 2.35 13.38 -13.19
CA VAL A 236 1.05 13.95 -13.60
C VAL A 236 -0.01 13.72 -12.51
N GLY A 237 -0.04 12.53 -11.90
CA GLY A 237 -0.97 12.23 -10.80
C GLY A 237 -0.78 13.17 -9.59
N ARG A 238 0.45 13.43 -9.17
CA ARG A 238 0.71 14.37 -8.06
C ARG A 238 0.43 15.83 -8.41
N ILE A 239 0.57 16.23 -9.67
CA ILE A 239 0.13 17.56 -10.11
C ILE A 239 -1.38 17.68 -9.94
N TYR A 240 -2.13 16.64 -10.30
CA TYR A 240 -3.58 16.59 -10.12
C TYR A 240 -4.01 16.66 -8.63
N GLU A 241 -3.26 16.00 -7.74
CA GLU A 241 -3.44 16.15 -6.29
C GLU A 241 -3.23 17.61 -5.83
N HIS A 242 -2.27 18.33 -6.41
CA HIS A 242 -2.06 19.75 -6.08
C HIS A 242 -3.19 20.65 -6.56
N PHE A 243 -3.80 20.39 -7.74
CA PHE A 243 -5.03 21.08 -8.14
C PHE A 243 -6.17 20.80 -7.17
N THR A 244 -6.34 19.53 -6.76
CA THR A 244 -7.32 19.15 -5.74
C THR A 244 -7.12 19.95 -4.46
N GLN A 245 -5.88 20.04 -3.97
CA GLN A 245 -5.56 20.83 -2.79
C GLN A 245 -5.83 22.33 -2.98
N ALA A 246 -5.51 22.90 -4.14
CA ALA A 246 -5.70 24.32 -4.43
C ALA A 246 -7.18 24.73 -4.47
N MET A 247 -8.08 23.77 -4.63
CA MET A 247 -9.54 23.97 -4.62
C MET A 247 -10.15 23.74 -3.22
N ASP A 248 -9.32 23.72 -2.17
CA ASP A 248 -9.72 23.41 -0.79
C ASP A 248 -10.36 22.01 -0.62
N LEU A 249 -10.05 21.09 -1.53
CA LEU A 249 -10.50 19.70 -1.49
C LEU A 249 -9.46 18.78 -0.85
N ARG A 250 -9.91 17.63 -0.35
CA ARG A 250 -9.06 16.68 0.38
C ARG A 250 -8.30 15.76 -0.58
N VAL A 251 -6.97 15.91 -0.60
CA VAL A 251 -6.04 15.01 -1.32
C VAL A 251 -6.21 13.55 -0.86
N GLY A 252 -6.12 12.63 -1.83
CA GLY A 252 -6.35 11.19 -1.71
C GLY A 252 -7.81 10.79 -1.56
N SER A 253 -8.75 11.72 -1.75
CA SER A 253 -10.19 11.49 -1.54
C SER A 253 -11.06 12.18 -2.57
N ASP A 254 -10.70 13.40 -2.94
CA ASP A 254 -11.55 14.33 -3.68
C ASP A 254 -11.05 14.62 -5.10
N GLU A 255 -10.04 13.91 -5.59
CA GLU A 255 -9.54 14.02 -6.97
C GLU A 255 -10.69 13.83 -7.98
N GLY A 256 -11.59 12.87 -7.75
CA GLY A 256 -12.77 12.67 -8.60
C GLY A 256 -13.77 13.83 -8.59
N LYS A 257 -13.78 14.68 -7.56
CA LYS A 257 -14.60 15.91 -7.55
C LYS A 257 -14.02 16.97 -8.47
N VAL A 258 -12.69 17.07 -8.54
CA VAL A 258 -12.01 17.95 -9.50
C VAL A 258 -12.31 17.49 -10.92
N GLU A 259 -12.29 16.19 -11.18
CA GLU A 259 -12.62 15.61 -12.49
C GLU A 259 -14.05 15.94 -12.88
N ALA A 260 -15.00 15.70 -11.96
CA ALA A 260 -16.40 16.03 -12.18
C ALA A 260 -16.61 17.53 -12.43
N LEU A 261 -15.87 18.40 -11.74
CA LEU A 261 -15.97 19.85 -11.95
C LEU A 261 -15.38 20.26 -13.31
N ALA A 262 -14.30 19.61 -13.76
CA ALA A 262 -13.67 19.90 -15.05
C ALA A 262 -14.64 19.72 -16.23
N ALA A 263 -15.63 18.82 -16.11
CA ALA A 263 -16.68 18.64 -17.12
C ALA A 263 -17.59 19.88 -17.31
N PHE A 264 -17.62 20.81 -16.34
CA PHE A 264 -18.33 22.09 -16.43
C PHE A 264 -17.41 23.25 -16.81
N GLY A 265 -16.11 23.01 -16.89
CA GLY A 265 -15.11 24.02 -17.26
C GLY A 265 -15.17 24.34 -18.74
N LYS A 266 -14.90 25.61 -19.07
CA LYS A 266 -14.54 26.01 -20.43
C LYS A 266 -13.03 26.23 -20.44
N ALA A 267 -12.30 25.46 -21.25
CA ALA A 267 -10.88 25.69 -21.42
C ALA A 267 -10.66 27.10 -22.00
N ASP A 268 -9.69 27.83 -21.43
CA ASP A 268 -9.22 29.06 -22.03
C ASP A 268 -8.68 28.75 -23.44
N GLN A 269 -8.88 29.69 -24.36
CA GLN A 269 -8.24 29.58 -25.67
C GLN A 269 -6.77 29.98 -25.48
N ASP A 270 -5.87 29.10 -25.90
CA ASP A 270 -4.41 29.35 -25.90
C ASP A 270 -4.03 30.67 -26.61
#